data_AF-A0A350PFA9-F1
#
_entry.id   AF-A0A350PFA9-F1
#
_cell.length_a   1.000
_cell.length_b   1.000
_cell.length_c   1.000
_cell.angle_alpha   90.00
_cell.angle_beta   90.00
_cell.angle_gamma   90.00
#
_symmetry.space_group_name_H-M   'P 1'
#
loop_
_entity.id
_entity.type
_entity.pdbx_description
1 polymer ?
#
loop_
_entity_poly.entity_id
_entity_poly.type
_entity_poly.pdbx_seq_one_letter_code
_entity_poly.pdbx_strand_id
1 'polypeptide(L)'
;MKKIPVLVALIFFGVHLSAQDKKEVIKLSEPIVVTETYELYGDKIDTYETPRTLNETLSSDNENSSVVIKTSIKEVCEKKGCFFIAQEGDNAVRITFKDYGFF
;
A
#
# COMPACT_ATOMS: atom_id res chain seq x y z
N MET A 1 0.88 -45.92 -32.43
CA MET A 1 0.81 -44.49 -32.81
C MET A 1 -0.14 -43.67 -31.90
N LYS A 2 -0.08 -43.84 -30.57
CA LYS A 2 -1.01 -43.19 -29.60
C LYS A 2 -0.30 -42.46 -28.44
N LYS A 3 1.03 -42.32 -28.52
CA LYS A 3 1.89 -41.75 -27.46
C LYS A 3 2.43 -40.35 -27.81
N ILE A 4 2.29 -39.94 -29.07
CA ILE A 4 2.77 -38.65 -29.58
C ILE A 4 1.90 -37.45 -29.12
N PRO A 5 0.56 -37.52 -28.99
CA PRO A 5 -0.21 -36.33 -28.59
C PRO A 5 -0.08 -36.00 -27.09
N VAL A 6 0.36 -36.94 -26.25
CA VAL A 6 0.52 -36.75 -24.79
C VAL A 6 1.79 -35.95 -24.48
N LEU A 7 2.84 -36.10 -25.29
CA LEU A 7 4.12 -35.40 -25.07
C LEU A 7 4.02 -33.90 -25.41
N VAL A 8 3.22 -33.54 -26.42
CA VAL A 8 3.04 -32.14 -26.85
C VAL A 8 2.21 -31.35 -25.84
N ALA A 9 1.20 -31.96 -25.22
CA ALA A 9 0.36 -31.29 -24.20
C ALA A 9 1.13 -30.97 -22.91
N LEU A 10 2.11 -31.80 -22.53
CA LEU A 10 2.94 -31.57 -21.33
C LEU A 10 3.93 -30.40 -21.49
N ILE A 11 4.38 -30.14 -22.71
CA ILE A 11 5.32 -29.04 -23.00
C ILE A 11 4.60 -27.68 -22.93
N PHE A 12 3.33 -27.60 -23.34
CA PHE A 12 2.57 -26.35 -23.26
C PHE A 12 2.14 -25.96 -21.84
N PHE A 13 2.01 -26.91 -20.91
CA PHE A 13 1.64 -26.60 -19.52
C PHE A 13 2.83 -26.12 -18.66
N GLY A 14 4.06 -26.50 -19.03
CA GLY A 14 5.27 -26.12 -18.28
C GLY A 14 5.71 -24.67 -18.43
N VAL A 15 5.30 -23.98 -19.51
CA VAL A 15 5.76 -22.61 -19.80
C VAL A 15 4.95 -21.54 -19.07
N HIS A 16 3.72 -21.85 -18.64
CA HIS A 16 2.87 -20.87 -17.94
C HIS A 16 3.22 -20.66 -16.46
N LEU A 17 4.07 -21.49 -15.85
CA LEU A 17 4.33 -21.44 -14.41
C LEU A 17 5.46 -20.47 -14.00
N SER A 18 6.26 -19.97 -14.94
CA SER A 18 7.51 -19.26 -14.62
C SER A 18 7.52 -17.75 -14.86
N ALA A 19 6.40 -17.14 -15.26
CA ALA A 19 6.28 -15.70 -15.46
C ALA A 19 5.34 -15.07 -14.43
N GLN A 20 5.64 -15.23 -13.14
CA GLN A 20 5.17 -14.24 -12.17
C GLN A 20 6.17 -13.09 -12.21
N ASP A 21 5.85 -12.05 -12.99
CA ASP A 21 6.53 -10.76 -12.92
C ASP A 21 6.46 -10.27 -11.47
N LYS A 22 7.49 -10.55 -10.68
CA LYS A 22 7.68 -9.92 -9.37
C LYS A 22 8.07 -8.48 -9.67
N LYS A 23 7.06 -7.61 -9.73
CA LYS A 23 7.22 -6.15 -9.88
C LYS A 23 8.24 -5.72 -8.83
N GLU A 24 9.45 -5.40 -9.27
CA GLU A 24 10.53 -4.95 -8.38
C GLU A 24 10.07 -3.66 -7.70
N VAL A 25 10.09 -3.64 -6.37
CA VAL A 25 9.65 -2.48 -5.61
C VAL A 25 10.72 -1.41 -5.70
N ILE A 26 10.45 -0.38 -6.52
CA ILE A 26 11.35 0.77 -6.68
C ILE A 26 11.28 1.61 -5.40
N LYS A 27 12.37 1.63 -4.63
CA LYS A 27 12.53 2.52 -3.47
C LYS A 27 13.00 3.89 -3.94
N LEU A 28 12.21 4.93 -3.65
CA LEU A 28 12.51 6.31 -4.06
C LEU A 28 13.42 7.05 -3.07
N SER A 29 13.62 6.50 -1.87
CA SER A 29 14.44 7.09 -0.81
C SER A 29 14.97 6.01 0.13
N GLU A 30 15.92 6.38 0.97
CA GLU A 30 16.37 5.54 2.08
C GLU A 30 15.41 5.68 3.29
N PRO A 31 15.16 4.61 4.05
CA PRO A 31 14.37 4.69 5.28
C PRO A 31 15.18 5.33 6.41
N ILE A 32 14.50 6.08 7.29
CA ILE A 32 15.11 6.64 8.50
C ILE A 32 15.21 5.63 9.64
N VAL A 33 14.36 4.60 9.65
CA VAL A 33 14.38 3.49 10.62
C VAL A 33 13.97 2.21 9.91
N VAL A 34 14.69 1.12 10.17
CA VAL A 34 14.33 -0.23 9.72
C VAL A 34 14.07 -1.08 10.96
N THR A 35 12.90 -1.69 11.02
CA THR A 35 12.52 -2.65 12.05
C THR A 35 12.39 -4.05 11.46
N GLU A 36 12.15 -5.06 12.29
CA GLU A 36 11.91 -6.44 11.81
C GLU A 36 10.65 -6.57 10.94
N THR A 37 9.70 -5.64 11.08
CA THR A 37 8.36 -5.75 10.46
C THR A 37 8.01 -4.63 9.49
N TYR A 38 8.69 -3.47 9.58
CA TYR A 38 8.44 -2.32 8.71
C TYR A 38 9.62 -1.35 8.62
N GLU A 39 9.60 -0.52 7.59
CA GLU A 39 10.53 0.58 7.35
C GLU A 39 9.80 1.93 7.53
N LEU A 40 10.45 2.91 8.16
CA LEU A 40 9.94 4.28 8.30
C LEU A 40 10.61 5.21 7.31
N TYR A 41 9.81 6.06 6.67
CA TYR A 41 10.22 7.04 5.67
C TYR A 41 9.72 8.44 6.04
N GLY A 42 10.35 9.46 5.47
CA GLY A 42 9.99 10.86 5.73
C GLY A 42 10.65 11.40 7.01
N ASP A 43 10.01 12.40 7.61
CA ASP A 43 10.54 13.06 8.80
C ASP A 43 10.34 12.23 10.06
N LYS A 44 11.30 12.36 10.99
CA LYS A 44 11.20 11.73 12.29
C LYS A 44 10.10 12.39 13.11
N ILE A 45 9.13 11.59 13.56
CA ILE A 45 8.13 12.00 14.54
C ILE A 45 8.58 11.49 15.92
N ASP A 46 8.96 12.40 16.81
CA ASP A 46 9.51 12.04 18.13
C ASP A 46 8.45 11.51 19.11
N THR A 47 7.20 11.93 18.97
CA THR A 47 6.10 11.47 19.83
C THR A 47 4.83 11.34 19.03
N TYR A 48 4.25 10.14 19.05
CA TYR A 48 2.93 9.89 18.51
C TYR A 48 1.92 10.03 19.64
N GLU A 49 0.87 10.83 19.43
CA GLU A 49 -0.34 10.68 20.22
C GLU A 49 -0.92 9.28 20.02
N THR A 50 -1.70 8.80 20.99
CA THR A 50 -2.41 7.52 20.85
C THR A 50 -3.29 7.55 19.61
N PRO A 51 -3.05 6.68 18.61
CA PRO A 51 -3.81 6.71 17.36
C PRO A 51 -5.26 6.26 17.60
N ARG A 52 -6.19 6.94 16.95
CA ARG A 52 -7.61 6.54 16.85
C ARG A 52 -7.85 5.67 15.62
N THR A 53 -8.97 4.97 15.57
CA THR A 53 -9.41 4.30 14.34
C THR A 53 -9.97 5.31 13.33
N LEU A 54 -10.16 4.88 12.07
CA LEU A 54 -10.79 5.74 11.07
C LEU A 54 -12.23 6.04 11.46
N ASN A 55 -12.96 5.03 11.93
CA ASN A 55 -14.35 5.16 12.36
C ASN A 55 -14.52 6.09 13.57
N GLU A 56 -13.63 6.01 14.57
CA GLU A 56 -13.62 6.93 15.72
C GLU A 56 -13.39 8.39 15.28
N THR A 57 -12.53 8.59 14.29
CA THR A 57 -12.21 9.91 13.76
C THR A 57 -13.40 10.52 13.03
N LEU A 58 -14.06 9.74 12.16
CA LEU A 58 -15.22 10.17 11.39
C LEU A 58 -16.47 10.42 12.23
N SER A 59 -16.58 9.76 13.39
CA SER A 59 -17.71 9.94 14.30
C SER A 59 -17.53 11.11 15.28
N SER A 60 -16.40 11.82 15.23
CA SER A 60 -16.12 12.94 16.13
C SER A 60 -16.50 14.28 15.51
N ASP A 61 -17.04 15.21 16.31
CA ASP A 61 -17.45 16.55 15.86
C ASP A 61 -16.27 17.53 15.62
N ASN A 62 -15.04 17.02 15.52
CA ASN A 62 -13.82 17.85 15.46
C ASN A 62 -13.42 18.19 14.01
N GLU A 63 -14.29 18.90 13.31
CA GLU A 63 -13.97 19.45 11.98
C GLU A 63 -12.70 20.34 12.04
N ASN A 64 -11.81 20.20 11.06
CA ASN A 64 -10.55 20.97 10.93
C ASN A 64 -9.52 20.79 12.06
N SER A 65 -9.52 19.65 12.75
CA SER A 65 -8.51 19.30 13.75
C SER A 65 -7.39 18.41 13.18
N SER A 66 -6.21 18.47 13.79
CA SER A 66 -5.13 17.49 13.55
C SER A 66 -5.38 16.23 14.37
N VAL A 67 -5.20 15.07 13.75
CA VAL A 67 -5.45 13.76 14.38
C VAL A 67 -4.37 12.76 13.99
N VAL A 68 -4.10 11.81 14.88
CA VAL A 68 -3.29 10.62 14.58
C VAL A 68 -4.23 9.43 14.43
N ILE A 69 -4.14 8.73 13.30
CA ILE A 69 -5.00 7.58 13.01
C ILE A 69 -4.18 6.32 12.71
N LYS A 70 -4.73 5.16 13.07
CA LYS A 70 -4.28 3.85 12.62
C LYS A 70 -5.36 3.24 11.74
N THR A 71 -5.05 2.98 10.48
CA THR A 71 -6.02 2.49 9.50
C THR A 71 -5.35 1.60 8.45
N SER A 72 -6.16 0.91 7.64
CA SER A 72 -5.69 0.10 6.52
C SER A 72 -5.73 0.91 5.22
N ILE A 73 -4.65 0.86 4.45
CA ILE A 73 -4.59 1.45 3.12
C ILE A 73 -5.24 0.50 2.12
N LYS A 74 -6.27 0.97 1.41
CA LYS A 74 -7.00 0.22 0.38
C LYS A 74 -6.40 0.42 -1.00
N GLU A 75 -6.03 1.65 -1.33
CA GLU A 75 -5.52 2.04 -2.65
C GLU A 75 -4.54 3.20 -2.50
N VAL A 76 -3.55 3.30 -3.40
CA VAL A 76 -2.57 4.38 -3.44
C VAL A 76 -2.50 4.99 -4.84
N CYS A 77 -2.16 6.28 -4.93
CA CYS A 77 -1.84 6.89 -6.20
C CYS A 77 -0.43 6.46 -6.68
N GLU A 78 -0.29 5.31 -7.33
CA GLU A 78 1.02 4.75 -7.72
C GLU A 78 1.86 5.70 -8.59
N LYS A 79 1.23 6.45 -9.49
CA LYS A 79 1.95 7.28 -10.47
C LYS A 79 2.57 8.53 -9.87
N LYS A 80 1.86 9.18 -8.96
CA LYS A 80 2.19 10.51 -8.45
C LYS A 80 2.49 10.51 -6.96
N GLY A 81 1.98 9.54 -6.19
CA GLY A 81 2.09 9.50 -4.73
C GLY A 81 1.25 10.56 -4.02
N CYS A 82 0.28 11.18 -4.69
CA CYS A 82 -0.39 12.39 -4.17
C CYS A 82 -1.52 12.14 -3.17
N PHE A 83 -2.06 10.93 -3.14
CA PHE A 83 -3.09 10.53 -2.19
C PHE A 83 -3.07 9.01 -1.97
N PHE A 84 -3.79 8.58 -0.95
CA PHE A 84 -4.20 7.18 -0.77
C PHE A 84 -5.64 7.12 -0.25
N ILE A 85 -6.26 5.95 -0.35
CA ILE A 85 -7.57 5.64 0.21
C ILE A 85 -7.36 4.79 1.46
N ALA A 86 -7.82 5.27 2.61
CA ALA A 86 -7.96 4.49 3.83
C ALA A 86 -9.35 3.87 3.90
N GLN A 87 -9.45 2.63 4.39
CA GLN A 87 -10.73 1.96 4.56
C GLN A 87 -10.83 1.21 5.89
N GLU A 88 -11.98 1.35 6.55
CA GLU A 88 -12.36 0.57 7.73
C GLU A 88 -13.86 0.22 7.64
N GLY A 89 -14.18 -1.06 7.43
CA GLY A 89 -15.55 -1.49 7.15
C GLY A 89 -16.09 -0.84 5.87
N ASP A 90 -17.25 -0.20 5.98
CA ASP A 90 -17.93 0.49 4.88
C ASP A 90 -17.42 1.94 4.66
N ASN A 91 -16.60 2.46 5.58
CA ASN A 91 -16.05 3.81 5.48
C ASN A 91 -14.76 3.81 4.65
N ALA A 92 -14.75 4.57 3.56
CA ALA A 92 -13.58 4.80 2.73
C ALA A 92 -13.29 6.30 2.60
N VAL A 93 -12.07 6.71 2.93
CA VAL A 93 -11.66 8.13 2.97
C VAL A 93 -10.42 8.34 2.14
N ARG A 94 -10.45 9.36 1.28
CA ARG A 94 -9.26 9.81 0.55
C ARG A 94 -8.43 10.74 1.42
N ILE A 95 -7.17 10.38 1.64
CA ILE A 95 -6.18 11.20 2.35
C ILE A 95 -5.22 11.77 1.31
N THR A 96 -5.13 13.09 1.26
CA THR A 96 -4.24 13.82 0.35
C THR A 96 -3.05 14.35 1.14
N PHE A 97 -1.83 14.16 0.64
CA PHE A 97 -0.65 14.68 1.29
C PHE A 97 -0.58 16.20 1.14
N LYS A 98 -0.50 16.92 2.27
CA LYS A 98 -0.50 18.39 2.31
C LYS A 98 0.64 18.98 1.48
N ASP A 99 1.83 18.39 1.61
CA ASP A 99 3.05 18.89 0.96
C ASP A 99 3.26 18.26 -0.42
N TYR A 100 2.23 17.62 -0.99
CA TYR A 100 2.26 17.22 -2.39
C TYR A 100 2.09 18.44 -3.31
N GLY A 101 3.21 19.06 -3.68
CA GLY A 101 3.29 20.06 -4.74
C GLY A 101 3.76 19.42 -6.04
N PHE A 102 3.13 19.76 -7.16
CA PHE A 102 3.67 19.45 -8.48
C PHE A 102 5.03 20.14 -8.64
N PHE A 103 6.09 19.36 -8.83
CA PHE A 103 7.36 19.85 -9.36
C PHE A 103 7.21 20.21 -10.83
#